data_AF-A0A0C5FUS8-F1
#
_entry.id   AF-A0A0C5FUS8-F1
#
_cell.length_a   1.000
_cell.length_b   1.000
_cell.length_c   1.000
_cell.angle_alpha   90.00
_cell.angle_beta   90.00
_cell.angle_gamma   90.00
#
_symmetry.space_group_name_H-M   'P 1'
#
loop_
_entity.id
_entity.type
_entity.pdbx_description
1 polymer ?
#
loop_
_entity_poly.entity_id
_entity_poly.type
_entity_poly.pdbx_seq_one_letter_code
_entity_poly.pdbx_strand_id
1 'polypeptide(L)' 'MQIALDLPAWMPMLALTGKARLWEPRRLRLRLFTTAGQLVTTGRRRILRLARHWPWTSHITTALEQLALLPNPG' A
#
# COMPACT_ATOMS: atom_id res chain seq x y z
N MET A 1 -19.44 -10.13 -5.66
CA MET A 1 -19.36 -9.20 -4.51
C MET A 1 -18.21 -9.60 -3.59
N GLN A 2 -16.93 -9.39 -3.99
CA GLN A 2 -15.77 -9.68 -3.11
C GLN A 2 -14.43 -9.05 -3.54
N ILE A 3 -14.42 -8.10 -4.48
CA ILE A 3 -13.18 -7.49 -5.02
C ILE A 3 -12.41 -6.73 -3.91
N ALA A 4 -13.12 -6.17 -2.94
CA ALA A 4 -12.51 -5.45 -1.80
C ALA A 4 -11.82 -6.36 -0.77
N LEU A 5 -12.14 -7.67 -0.74
CA LEU A 5 -11.49 -8.64 0.14
C LEU A 5 -10.29 -9.31 -0.54
N ASP A 6 -10.30 -9.38 -1.86
CA ASP A 6 -9.22 -9.95 -2.66
C ASP A 6 -8.01 -9.01 -2.74
N LEU A 7 -8.25 -7.69 -2.83
CA LEU A 7 -7.18 -6.68 -2.84
C LEU A 7 -6.21 -6.81 -1.64
N PRO A 8 -6.64 -6.84 -0.36
CA PRO A 8 -5.73 -7.06 0.75
C PRO A 8 -5.20 -8.49 0.85
N ALA A 9 -5.82 -9.48 0.18
CA ALA A 9 -5.32 -10.86 0.15
C ALA A 9 -4.09 -10.99 -0.77
N TRP A 10 -4.07 -10.27 -1.90
CA TRP A 10 -2.97 -10.34 -2.87
C TRP A 10 -1.92 -9.23 -2.71
N MET A 11 -2.27 -8.08 -2.12
CA MET A 11 -1.30 -7.03 -1.77
C MET A 11 -0.07 -7.52 -1.01
N PRO A 12 -0.14 -8.42 0.00
CA PRO A 12 1.06 -8.93 0.65
C PRO A 12 1.96 -9.74 -0.28
N MET A 13 1.40 -10.37 -1.31
CA MET A 13 2.17 -11.16 -2.28
C MET A 13 2.80 -10.28 -3.37
N LEU A 14 2.12 -9.19 -3.76
CA LEU A 14 2.55 -8.31 -4.84
C LEU A 14 3.38 -7.10 -4.38
N ALA A 15 3.08 -6.57 -3.19
CA ALA A 15 3.61 -5.29 -2.73
C ALA A 15 4.43 -5.39 -1.44
N LEU A 16 4.26 -6.44 -0.64
CA LEU A 16 4.88 -6.51 0.69
C LEU A 16 6.00 -7.53 0.74
N THR A 17 7.23 -7.04 0.81
CA THR A 17 8.43 -7.85 1.01
C THR A 17 8.84 -7.85 2.50
N GLY A 18 9.47 -8.93 2.96
CA GLY A 18 9.98 -9.05 4.33
C GLY A 18 8.91 -9.17 5.42
N LYS A 19 9.08 -8.45 6.54
CA LYS A 19 8.21 -8.55 7.73
C LYS A 19 6.76 -8.14 7.49
N ALA A 20 6.48 -7.39 6.42
CA ALA A 20 5.13 -6.95 6.06
C ALA A 20 4.29 -8.08 5.45
N ARG A 21 4.92 -9.11 4.87
CA ARG A 21 4.23 -10.32 4.38
C ARG A 21 3.62 -11.16 5.51
N LEU A 22 4.22 -11.10 6.70
CA LEU A 22 3.79 -11.86 7.89
C LEU A 22 2.69 -11.18 8.69
N TRP A 23 2.21 -10.01 8.26
CA TRP A 23 1.14 -9.33 8.97
C TRP A 23 -0.20 -9.99 8.67
N GLU A 24 -0.99 -10.20 9.73
CA GLU A 24 -2.38 -10.62 9.56
C GLU A 24 -3.15 -9.62 8.68
N PRO A 25 -4.05 -10.08 7.81
CA PRO A 25 -4.77 -9.23 6.85
C PRO A 25 -5.57 -8.11 7.53
N ARG A 26 -6.10 -8.35 8.73
CA ARG A 26 -6.77 -7.31 9.54
C ARG A 26 -5.79 -6.20 9.96
N ARG A 27 -4.57 -6.59 10.32
CA ARG A 27 -3.50 -5.69 10.76
C ARG A 27 -2.96 -4.89 9.58
N LEU A 28 -2.85 -5.53 8.41
CA LEU A 28 -2.58 -4.86 7.15
C LEU A 28 -3.63 -3.80 6.82
N ARG A 29 -4.91 -4.16 6.98
CA ARG A 29 -5.97 -3.23 6.63
C ARG A 29 -5.95 -1.96 7.47
N LEU A 30 -5.77 -2.13 8.78
CA LEU A 30 -5.63 -1.02 9.72
C LEU A 30 -4.37 -0.18 9.43
N ARG A 31 -3.24 -0.82 9.13
CA ARG A 31 -1.97 -0.11 8.93
C ARG A 31 -1.91 0.61 7.59
N LEU A 32 -2.38 -0.02 6.52
CA LEU A 32 -2.32 0.53 5.17
C LEU A 32 -3.46 1.51 4.88
N PHE A 33 -4.70 1.16 5.25
CA PHE A 33 -5.89 1.96 4.89
C PHE A 33 -6.36 2.91 5.99
N THR A 34 -5.81 2.85 7.20
CA THR A 34 -6.11 3.82 8.28
C THR A 34 -4.97 4.81 8.50
N THR A 35 -3.90 4.74 7.70
CA THR A 35 -2.85 5.76 7.73
C THR A 35 -3.45 7.09 7.27
N ALA A 36 -3.27 8.14 8.08
CA ALA A 36 -3.61 9.49 7.67
C ALA A 36 -2.65 9.92 6.55
N GLY A 37 -3.20 10.05 5.36
CA GLY A 37 -2.49 10.51 4.17
C GLY A 37 -3.37 11.44 3.36
N GLN A 38 -2.75 12.46 2.77
CA GLN A 38 -3.43 13.32 1.80
C GLN A 38 -3.10 12.81 0.40
N LEU A 39 -4.13 12.40 -0.34
CA LEU A 39 -4.00 12.13 -1.76
C LEU A 39 -4.20 13.43 -2.54
N VAL A 40 -3.11 13.97 -3.06
CA VAL A 40 -3.12 15.18 -3.88
C VAL A 40 -3.10 14.78 -5.36
N THR A 41 -4.11 15.19 -6.11
CA THR A 41 -4.14 14.99 -7.56
C THR A 41 -3.73 16.29 -8.25
N THR A 42 -2.62 16.28 -8.98
CA THR A 42 -2.11 17.43 -9.75
C THR A 42 -2.01 17.05 -11.23
N GLY A 43 -2.86 17.64 -12.08
CA GLY A 43 -2.92 17.33 -13.51
C GLY A 43 -3.06 15.83 -13.78
N ARG A 44 -1.98 15.20 -14.27
CA ARG A 44 -1.89 13.74 -14.53
C ARG A 44 -1.12 12.94 -13.47
N ARG A 45 -0.73 13.56 -12.36
CA ARG A 45 0.06 12.94 -11.28
C ARG A 45 -0.80 12.84 -10.02
N ARG A 46 -0.73 11.67 -9.37
CA ARG A 46 -1.32 11.44 -8.05
C ARG A 46 -0.17 11.34 -7.04
N ILE A 47 -0.17 12.24 -6.06
CA ILE A 47 0.86 12.34 -5.02
C ILE A 47 0.24 11.95 -3.70
N LEU A 48 0.71 10.86 -3.11
CA LEU A 48 0.31 10.44 -1.77
C LEU A 48 1.25 11.05 -0.73
N ARG A 49 0.74 11.99 0.07
CA ARG A 49 1.47 12.59 1.19
C ARG A 49 1.13 11.83 2.47
N LEU A 50 2.07 11.04 2.96
CA LEU A 50 1.94 10.31 4.22
C LEU A 50 2.57 11.12 5.37
N ALA A 51 2.05 10.95 6.58
CA ALA A 51 2.65 11.55 7.77
C ALA A 51 4.08 11.02 7.98
N ARG A 52 5.06 11.92 7.96
CA ARG A 52 6.50 11.57 7.96
C ARG A 52 6.96 10.85 9.24
N HIS A 53 6.31 11.12 10.37
CA HIS A 53 6.65 10.56 11.69
C HIS A 53 5.98 9.20 11.96
N TRP A 54 5.15 8.71 11.04
CA TRP A 54 4.40 7.49 11.27
C TRP A 54 5.32 6.26 11.04
N PRO A 55 5.43 5.30 12.00
CA PRO A 55 6.34 4.15 11.91
C PRO A 55 6.12 3.20 10.71
N TRP A 56 5.00 3.34 9.99
CA TRP A 56 4.60 2.46 8.89
C TRP A 56 4.74 3.15 7.53
N THR A 57 5.08 4.44 7.49
CA THR A 57 5.22 5.23 6.25
C THR A 57 6.24 4.63 5.30
N SER A 58 7.41 4.20 5.81
CA SER A 58 8.42 3.53 4.99
C SER A 58 7.90 2.23 4.37
N HIS A 59 7.11 1.45 5.10
CA HIS A 59 6.55 0.20 4.58
C HIS A 59 5.54 0.47 3.46
N ILE A 60 4.72 1.51 3.58
CA ILE A 60 3.76 1.91 2.55
C ILE A 60 4.49 2.43 1.31
N THR A 61 5.50 3.29 1.48
CA THR A 61 6.29 3.83 0.36
C THR A 61 7.01 2.72 -0.38
N THR A 62 7.71 1.81 0.32
CA THR A 62 8.37 0.66 -0.31
C THR A 62 7.36 -0.23 -1.03
N ALA A 63 6.18 -0.47 -0.46
CA ALA A 63 5.16 -1.27 -1.11
C ALA A 63 4.64 -0.64 -2.41
N LEU A 64 4.48 0.69 -2.43
CA LEU A 64 4.09 1.44 -3.62
C LEU A 64 5.19 1.42 -4.69
N GLU A 65 6.46 1.53 -4.29
CA GLU A 65 7.60 1.42 -5.20
C GLU A 65 7.67 0.02 -5.82
N GLN A 66 7.45 -1.04 -5.03
CA GLN A 66 7.40 -2.41 -5.56
C GLN A 66 6.25 -2.60 -6.55
N LEU A 67 5.06 -2.08 -6.24
CA LEU A 67 3.93 -2.11 -7.18
C LEU A 67 4.21 -1.32 -8.47
N ALA A 68 4.94 -0.21 -8.38
CA ALA A 68 5.35 0.57 -9.55
C ALA A 68 6.41 -0.15 -10.41
N LEU A 69 7.18 -1.06 -9.80
CA LEU A 69 8.15 -1.91 -10.50
C LEU A 69 7.52 -3.17 -11.11
N LEU A 70 6.31 -3.55 -10.72
CA LEU A 70 5.64 -4.68 -11.34
C LEU A 70 5.40 -4.35 -12.82
N PRO A 71 5.82 -5.23 -13.75
CA PRO A 71 5.51 -5.05 -15.16
C PRO A 71 3.99 -5.05 -15.30
N ASN A 72 3.47 -4.00 -15.93
CA ASN A 72 2.04 -3.92 -16.19
C ASN A 72 1.63 -5.16 -16.99
N PRO A 73 0.77 -6.06 -16.46
CA PRO A 73 0.23 -7.13 -17.27
C PRO A 73 -0.68 -6.46 -18.30
N GLY A 74 -0.13 -6.27 -19.51
CA GLY A 74 -0.86 -5.78 -20.67
C GLY A 74 -1.93 -6.78 -21.10
#